data_AF-A0A5C3NKW5-F1
#
_entry.id   AF-A0A5C3NKW5-F1
#
_cell.length_a   1.000
_cell.length_b   1.000
_cell.length_c   1.000
_cell.angle_alpha   90.00
_cell.angle_beta   90.00
_cell.angle_gamma   90.00
#
_symmetry.space_group_name_H-M   'P 1'
#
loop_
_entity.id
_entity.type
_entity.pdbx_description
1 polymer ?
#
loop_
_entity_poly.entity_id
_entity_poly.type
_entity_poly.pdbx_seq_one_letter_code
_entity_poly.pdbx_strand_id
1 'polypeptide(L)'
;MGFRKISKDLKETALRLDELGWEAAAICDVLQISPASLYRWQALIRDNGTLEPPNAAVKGRPRIISRAVLTELEAFLCLRPETYLDELIWWLAVHHGLCISSSALHITLSEAGLTRKLLQKNAAERDEELR
;
A
#
# COMPACT_ATOMS: atom_id res chain seq x y z
N MET A 1 8.19 -19.06 -21.10
CA MET A 1 8.74 -19.40 -19.77
C MET A 1 7.78 -18.91 -18.71
N GLY A 2 7.33 -19.80 -17.81
CA GLY A 2 6.52 -19.41 -16.65
C GLY A 2 7.32 -18.61 -15.62
N PHE A 3 6.64 -18.03 -14.64
CA PHE A 3 7.30 -17.31 -13.56
C PHE A 3 8.16 -18.27 -12.72
N ARG A 4 9.48 -18.05 -12.73
CA ARG A 4 10.45 -18.76 -11.88
C ARG A 4 11.13 -17.74 -10.97
N LYS A 5 11.18 -18.05 -9.67
CA LYS A 5 11.97 -17.25 -8.72
C LYS A 5 13.45 -17.49 -9.00
N ILE A 6 14.16 -16.45 -9.38
CA ILE A 6 15.62 -16.46 -9.61
C ILE A 6 16.30 -15.94 -8.33
N SER A 7 17.31 -16.67 -7.85
CA SER A 7 18.07 -16.30 -6.64
C SER A 7 18.84 -15.00 -6.84
N LYS A 8 19.12 -14.28 -5.73
CA LYS A 8 19.89 -13.03 -5.75
C LYS A 8 21.29 -13.24 -6.32
N ASP A 9 21.98 -14.28 -5.84
CA ASP A 9 23.34 -14.64 -6.28
C ASP A 9 23.43 -14.86 -7.79
N LEU A 10 22.41 -15.46 -8.41
CA LEU A 10 22.39 -15.69 -9.86
C LEU A 10 22.27 -14.36 -10.63
N LYS A 11 21.48 -13.41 -10.13
CA LYS A 11 21.38 -12.07 -10.72
C LYS A 11 22.69 -11.30 -10.61
N GLU A 12 23.32 -11.35 -9.45
CA GLU A 12 24.63 -10.70 -9.21
C GLU A 12 25.72 -11.32 -10.08
N THR A 13 25.73 -12.64 -10.23
CA THR A 13 26.65 -13.34 -11.13
C THR A 13 26.44 -12.92 -12.58
N ALA A 14 25.19 -12.84 -13.04
CA ALA A 14 24.86 -12.42 -14.40
C ALA A 14 25.35 -10.99 -14.69
N LEU A 15 25.14 -10.07 -13.76
CA LEU A 15 25.60 -8.68 -13.89
C LEU A 15 27.12 -8.56 -13.83
N ARG A 16 27.78 -9.36 -12.99
CA ARG A 16 29.25 -9.34 -12.91
C ARG A 16 29.90 -9.86 -14.19
N LEU A 17 29.31 -10.87 -14.83
CA LEU A 17 29.79 -11.34 -16.15
C LEU A 17 29.61 -10.26 -17.22
N ASP A 18 28.51 -9.53 -17.19
CA ASP A 18 28.25 -8.40 -18.08
C ASP A 18 29.26 -7.25 -17.86
N GLU A 19 29.56 -6.90 -16.60
CA GLU A 19 30.62 -5.93 -16.25
C GLU A 19 32.02 -6.35 -16.72
N LEU A 20 32.29 -7.66 -16.74
CA LEU A 20 33.52 -8.24 -17.28
C LEU A 20 33.55 -8.28 -18.81
N GLY A 21 32.50 -7.80 -19.49
CA GLY A 21 32.42 -7.69 -20.94
C GLY A 21 31.97 -8.96 -21.65
N TRP A 22 31.33 -9.90 -20.95
CA TRP A 22 30.77 -11.08 -21.59
C TRP A 22 29.58 -10.73 -22.48
N GLU A 23 29.42 -11.47 -23.57
CA GLU A 23 28.27 -11.28 -24.46
C GLU A 23 26.96 -11.72 -23.77
N ALA A 24 25.93 -10.89 -23.85
CA ALA A 24 24.62 -11.14 -23.23
C ALA A 24 24.01 -12.49 -23.62
N ALA A 25 24.19 -12.93 -24.87
CA ALA A 25 23.74 -14.24 -25.34
C ALA A 25 24.44 -15.38 -24.57
N ALA A 26 25.76 -15.32 -24.43
CA ALA A 26 26.55 -16.31 -23.70
C ALA A 26 26.18 -16.34 -22.20
N ILE A 27 25.96 -15.17 -21.58
CA ILE A 27 25.50 -15.09 -20.19
C ILE A 27 24.13 -15.78 -20.03
N CYS A 28 23.20 -15.50 -20.94
CA CYS A 28 21.85 -16.09 -20.91
C CYS A 28 21.89 -17.60 -21.08
N ASP A 29 22.73 -18.10 -21.97
CA ASP A 29 22.89 -19.53 -22.23
C ASP A 29 23.54 -20.25 -21.03
N VAL A 30 24.63 -19.71 -20.46
CA VAL A 30 25.33 -20.33 -19.33
C VAL A 30 24.45 -20.33 -18.07
N LEU A 31 23.77 -19.23 -17.80
CA LEU A 31 22.95 -19.09 -16.58
C LEU A 31 21.51 -19.55 -16.77
N GLN A 32 21.13 -19.99 -17.97
CA GLN A 32 19.78 -20.45 -18.32
C GLN A 32 18.70 -19.41 -17.95
N ILE A 33 18.97 -18.14 -18.27
CA ILE A 33 18.08 -17.01 -18.03
C ILE A 33 17.64 -16.40 -19.37
N SER A 34 16.51 -15.69 -19.36
CA SER A 34 16.08 -14.97 -20.55
C SER A 34 16.86 -13.67 -20.74
N PRO A 35 17.14 -13.24 -21.99
CA PRO A 35 17.72 -11.92 -22.27
C PRO A 35 16.91 -10.78 -21.65
N ALA A 36 15.58 -10.90 -21.68
CA ALA A 36 14.68 -9.92 -21.05
C ALA A 36 14.85 -9.81 -19.53
N SER A 37 15.34 -10.85 -18.85
CA SER A 37 15.66 -10.80 -17.41
C SER A 37 16.95 -10.04 -17.18
N LEU A 38 17.99 -10.33 -17.97
CA LEU A 38 19.28 -9.66 -17.91
C LEU A 38 19.13 -8.15 -18.14
N TYR A 39 18.45 -7.75 -19.23
CA TYR A 39 18.18 -6.34 -19.52
C TYR A 39 17.39 -5.63 -18.41
N ARG A 40 16.43 -6.33 -17.80
CA ARG A 40 15.67 -5.77 -16.68
C ARG A 40 16.56 -5.52 -15.45
N TRP A 41 17.51 -6.41 -15.16
CA TRP A 41 18.42 -6.23 -14.04
C TRP A 41 19.43 -5.13 -14.28
N GLN A 42 19.97 -5.02 -15.50
CA GLN A 42 20.82 -3.90 -15.91
C GLN A 42 20.08 -2.56 -15.77
N ALA A 43 18.82 -2.50 -16.23
CA ALA A 43 17.99 -1.30 -16.08
C ALA A 43 17.76 -0.96 -14.59
N LEU A 44 17.46 -1.95 -13.75
CA LEU A 44 17.27 -1.72 -12.31
C LEU A 44 18.52 -1.16 -11.64
N ILE A 45 19.71 -1.69 -11.95
CA ILE A 45 20.98 -1.17 -11.42
C ILE A 45 21.27 0.22 -11.96
N ARG A 46 21.08 0.46 -13.26
CA ARG A 46 21.30 1.78 -13.86
C ARG A 46 20.38 2.84 -13.26
N ASP A 47 19.11 2.50 -13.06
CA ASP A 47 18.08 3.47 -12.68
C ASP A 47 18.00 3.66 -11.15
N ASN A 48 18.27 2.61 -10.35
CA ASN A 48 18.08 2.62 -8.89
C ASN A 48 19.34 2.28 -8.08
N GLY A 49 20.46 1.94 -8.73
CA GLY A 49 21.69 1.49 -8.06
C GLY A 49 21.59 0.14 -7.35
N THR A 50 20.43 -0.53 -7.42
CA THR A 50 20.18 -1.79 -6.71
C THR A 50 19.39 -2.78 -7.57
N LEU A 51 19.62 -4.07 -7.33
CA LEU A 51 18.84 -5.18 -7.91
C LEU A 51 17.45 -5.34 -7.28
N GLU A 52 17.22 -4.66 -6.16
CA GLU A 52 15.96 -4.70 -5.46
C GLU A 52 15.00 -3.72 -6.14
N PRO A 53 13.74 -4.13 -6.40
CA PRO A 53 12.77 -3.21 -6.96
C PRO A 53 12.64 -2.01 -6.00
N PRO A 54 12.61 -0.78 -6.53
CA PRO A 54 12.54 0.42 -5.70
C PRO A 54 11.24 0.33 -4.92
N ASN A 55 11.35 0.05 -3.62
CA ASN A 55 10.27 -0.12 -2.66
C ASN A 55 8.99 -0.75 -3.24
N ALA A 56 8.64 -1.97 -2.81
CA ALA A 56 7.27 -2.47 -2.89
C ALA A 56 6.28 -1.67 -2.01
N ALA A 57 6.52 -0.36 -1.85
CA ALA A 57 5.74 0.59 -1.09
C ALA A 57 4.34 0.68 -1.68
N VAL A 58 3.40 0.24 -0.85
CA VAL A 58 1.95 0.39 -1.00
C VAL A 58 1.42 -0.22 -2.31
N LYS A 59 1.30 -1.55 -2.32
CA LYS A 59 0.39 -2.21 -3.26
C LYS A 59 -1.05 -1.89 -2.84
N GLY A 60 -1.77 -1.13 -3.66
CA GLY A 60 -3.19 -0.84 -3.47
C GLY A 60 -3.56 0.59 -3.81
N ARG A 61 -4.86 0.86 -3.91
CA ARG A 61 -5.37 2.22 -4.07
C ARG A 61 -5.00 3.02 -2.81
N PRO A 62 -4.35 4.19 -2.92
CA PRO A 62 -4.07 5.03 -1.76
C PRO A 62 -5.39 5.39 -1.07
N ARG A 63 -5.43 5.23 0.26
CA ARG A 63 -6.59 5.62 1.07
C ARG A 63 -6.70 7.14 1.03
N ILE A 64 -7.89 7.65 0.69
CA ILE A 64 -8.18 9.10 0.67
C ILE A 64 -8.09 9.68 2.09
N ILE A 65 -8.49 8.89 3.09
CA ILE A 65 -8.42 9.26 4.50
C ILE A 65 -7.15 8.66 5.10
N SER A 66 -6.28 9.52 5.64
CA SER A 66 -5.07 9.10 6.34
C SER A 66 -5.43 8.38 7.65
N ARG A 67 -4.51 7.59 8.20
CA ARG A 67 -4.75 6.89 9.47
C ARG A 67 -5.03 7.85 10.63
N ALA A 68 -4.37 9.01 10.66
CA ALA A 68 -4.58 10.02 11.69
C ALA A 68 -6.02 10.56 11.65
N VAL A 69 -6.48 10.98 10.46
CA VAL A 69 -7.85 11.47 10.28
C VAL A 69 -8.88 10.39 10.61
N LEU A 70 -8.59 9.13 10.29
CA LEU A 70 -9.49 8.02 10.60
C LEU A 70 -9.63 7.80 12.12
N THR A 71 -8.55 7.97 12.89
CA THR A 71 -8.60 7.92 14.36
C THR A 71 -9.40 9.06 14.95
N GLU A 72 -9.24 10.28 14.42
CA GLU A 72 -10.03 11.45 14.86
C GLU A 72 -11.52 11.27 14.54
N LEU A 73 -11.83 10.72 13.37
CA LEU A 73 -13.19 10.41 12.96
C LEU A 73 -13.83 9.31 13.82
N GLU A 74 -13.05 8.30 14.25
CA GLU A 74 -13.51 7.29 15.21
C GLU A 74 -13.84 7.92 16.57
N ALA A 75 -12.98 8.80 17.09
CA ALA A 75 -13.23 9.51 18.34
C ALA A 75 -14.46 10.43 18.25
N PHE A 76 -14.61 11.14 17.13
CA PHE A 76 -15.77 11.98 16.86
C PHE A 76 -17.07 11.16 16.85
N LEU A 77 -17.08 10.01 16.15
CA LEU A 77 -18.23 9.12 16.09
C LEU A 77 -18.54 8.42 17.42
N CYS A 78 -17.55 8.19 18.27
CA CYS A 78 -17.80 7.70 19.64
C CYS A 78 -18.57 8.74 20.48
N LEU A 79 -18.25 10.03 20.33
CA LEU A 79 -18.94 11.11 21.04
C LEU A 79 -20.32 11.40 20.44
N ARG A 80 -20.49 11.19 19.13
CA ARG A 80 -21.72 11.49 18.39
C ARG A 80 -22.07 10.36 17.42
N PRO A 81 -22.59 9.23 17.92
CA PRO A 81 -22.88 8.06 17.08
C PRO A 81 -24.04 8.27 16.10
N GLU A 82 -24.84 9.32 16.31
CA GLU A 82 -26.00 9.67 15.48
C GLU A 82 -25.66 10.65 14.33
N THR A 83 -24.38 11.04 14.18
CA THR A 83 -23.95 11.93 13.08
C THR A 83 -24.23 11.31 11.72
N TYR A 84 -24.84 12.11 10.84
CA TYR A 84 -25.16 11.69 9.49
C TYR A 84 -23.93 11.73 8.57
N LEU A 85 -24.00 10.97 7.47
CA LEU A 85 -22.86 10.79 6.56
C LEU A 85 -22.47 12.09 5.85
N ASP A 86 -23.44 12.94 5.53
CA ASP A 86 -23.25 14.28 4.97
C ASP A 86 -22.62 15.27 5.97
N GLU A 87 -22.98 15.19 7.24
CA GLU A 87 -22.32 15.95 8.33
C GLU A 87 -20.85 15.53 8.47
N LEU A 88 -20.53 14.24 8.35
CA LEU A 88 -19.15 13.76 8.35
C LEU A 88 -18.36 14.25 7.13
N ILE A 89 -18.98 14.28 5.94
CA ILE A 89 -18.35 14.84 4.74
C ILE A 89 -18.05 16.33 4.94
N TRP A 90 -19.01 17.08 5.49
CA TRP A 90 -18.82 18.49 5.81
C TRP A 90 -17.69 18.69 6.83
N TRP A 91 -17.68 17.90 7.90
CA TRP A 91 -16.64 17.96 8.93
C TRP A 91 -15.25 17.64 8.36
N LEU A 92 -15.13 16.60 7.53
CA LEU A 92 -13.88 16.25 6.84
C LEU A 92 -13.41 17.37 5.90
N ALA A 93 -14.33 18.02 5.19
CA ALA A 93 -13.99 19.13 4.32
C ALA A 93 -13.50 20.36 5.11
N VAL A 94 -14.16 20.70 6.22
CA VAL A 94 -13.86 21.90 7.02
C VAL A 94 -12.61 21.72 7.89
N HIS A 95 -12.49 20.58 8.58
CA HIS A 95 -11.42 20.37 9.58
C HIS A 95 -10.16 19.74 8.98
N HIS A 96 -10.30 18.95 7.90
CA HIS A 96 -9.18 18.21 7.31
C HIS A 96 -8.90 18.57 5.84
N GLY A 97 -9.71 19.45 5.22
CA GLY A 97 -9.58 19.80 3.81
C GLY A 97 -9.83 18.62 2.86
N LEU A 98 -10.57 17.60 3.32
CA LEU A 98 -10.80 16.37 2.58
C LEU A 98 -12.19 16.36 1.94
N CYS A 99 -12.24 16.66 0.66
CA CYS A 99 -13.46 16.50 -0.14
C CYS A 99 -13.60 15.03 -0.57
N ILE A 100 -14.47 14.28 0.10
CA ILE A 100 -14.76 12.87 -0.20
C ILE A 100 -16.23 12.68 -0.59
N SER A 101 -16.50 11.76 -1.51
CA SER A 101 -17.89 11.40 -1.83
C SER A 101 -18.52 10.58 -0.71
N SER A 102 -19.84 10.66 -0.58
CA SER A 102 -20.62 9.83 0.36
C SER A 102 -20.35 8.33 0.20
N SER A 103 -20.27 7.84 -1.05
CA SER A 103 -19.94 6.44 -1.34
C SER A 103 -18.52 6.06 -0.89
N ALA A 104 -17.52 6.92 -1.11
CA ALA A 104 -16.15 6.66 -0.71
C ALA A 104 -15.99 6.70 0.82
N LEU A 105 -16.71 7.60 1.50
CA LEU A 105 -16.74 7.65 2.95
C LEU A 105 -17.40 6.40 3.54
N HIS A 106 -18.54 5.97 2.99
CA HIS A 106 -19.23 4.75 3.43
C HIS A 106 -18.34 3.50 3.29
N ILE A 107 -17.65 3.33 2.16
CA ILE A 107 -16.69 2.24 1.97
C ILE A 107 -15.58 2.32 3.00
N THR A 108 -15.00 3.52 3.21
CA THR A 108 -13.91 3.72 4.16
C THR A 108 -14.32 3.35 5.59
N LEU A 109 -15.53 3.73 6.02
CA LEU A 109 -16.07 3.37 7.33
C LEU A 109 -16.33 1.87 7.46
N SER A 110 -16.87 1.26 6.40
CA SER A 110 -17.12 -0.19 6.36
C SER A 110 -15.82 -1.00 6.44
N GLU A 111 -14.79 -0.61 5.69
CA GLU A 111 -13.45 -1.22 5.73
C GLU A 111 -12.75 -1.01 7.08
N ALA A 112 -13.05 0.10 7.77
CA ALA A 112 -12.57 0.37 9.12
C ALA A 112 -13.37 -0.35 10.22
N GLY A 113 -14.45 -1.06 9.88
CA GLY A 113 -15.35 -1.70 10.85
C GLY A 113 -16.26 -0.71 11.59
N LEU A 114 -16.23 0.57 11.23
CA LEU A 114 -17.01 1.65 11.86
C LEU A 114 -18.44 1.67 11.31
N THR A 115 -19.19 0.62 11.59
CA THR A 115 -20.63 0.55 11.30
C THR A 115 -21.43 1.08 12.47
N ARG A 116 -22.62 1.65 12.21
CA ARG A 116 -23.50 2.23 13.25
C ARG A 116 -23.76 1.28 14.43
N LYS A 117 -23.98 -0.01 14.15
CA LYS A 117 -24.17 -1.04 15.20
C LYS A 117 -22.94 -1.23 16.08
N LEU A 118 -21.75 -1.20 15.46
CA LEU A 118 -20.49 -1.42 16.15
C LEU A 118 -20.07 -0.17 16.95
N LEU A 119 -20.34 1.03 16.42
CA LEU A 119 -20.16 2.29 17.13
C LEU A 119 -21.04 2.39 18.38
N GLN A 120 -22.33 2.04 18.28
CA GLN A 120 -23.23 2.01 19.44
C GLN A 120 -22.77 1.01 20.50
N LYS A 121 -22.32 -0.18 20.07
CA LYS A 121 -21.78 -1.20 20.98
C LYS A 121 -20.51 -0.73 21.69
N ASN A 122 -19.53 -0.22 20.95
CA ASN A 122 -18.26 0.26 21.51
C ASN A 122 -18.48 1.44 22.48
N ALA A 123 -19.44 2.33 22.19
CA ALA A 123 -19.78 3.43 23.08
C ALA A 123 -20.41 2.92 24.39
N ALA A 124 -21.29 1.91 24.32
CA ALA A 124 -21.88 1.28 25.51
C ALA A 124 -20.83 0.57 26.37
N GLU A 125 -19.91 -0.19 25.76
CA GLU A 125 -18.81 -0.87 26.47
C GLU A 125 -17.87 0.13 27.17
N ARG A 126 -17.54 1.25 26.51
CA ARG A 126 -16.72 2.30 27.14
C ARG A 126 -17.42 3.02 28.31
N ASP A 127 -18.73 3.21 28.27
CA ASP A 127 -19.47 3.81 29.40
C ASP A 127 -19.47 2.88 30.61
N GLU A 128 -19.48 1.56 30.40
CA GLU A 128 -19.30 0.58 31.48
C GLU A 128 -17.89 0.58 32.08
N GLU A 129 -16.85 0.71 31.24
CA GLU A 129 -15.45 0.82 31.71
C GLU A 129 -15.16 2.11 32.51
N LEU A 130 -15.96 3.15 32.30
CA LEU A 130 -15.82 4.45 32.99
C LEU A 130 -16.63 4.55 34.29
N ARG A 131 -17.46 3.56 34.64
CA ARG A 131 -18.27 3.51 35.87
C ARG A 131 -17.63 2.69 36.98
#